data_AF-A0A8B4RAT5-F1
#
_entry.id   AF-A0A8B4RAT5-F1
#
_cell.length_a   1.000
_cell.length_b   1.000
_cell.length_c   1.000
_cell.angle_alpha   90.00
_cell.angle_beta   90.00
_cell.angle_gamma   90.00
#
_symmetry.space_group_name_H-M   'P 1'
#
loop_
_entity.id
_entity.type
_entity.pdbx_description
1 polymer ?
#
loop_
_entity_poly.entity_id
_entity_poly.type
_entity_poly.pdbx_seq_one_letter_code
_entity_poly.pdbx_strand_id
1 'polypeptide(L)'
;MAKYTKKEVERLIKEINSDYEFTGEYINNATPLRLRHIICGNTIERTLGNFKRTQKCPHCQDGRNKWNTQKVKVYIDNETNGEYSLVSEYKHFKKYIVVRHNDCIDKSTLPFDFAIIDEGAVIGLIEYDGIQHFRGWGNNKDDLLSIQKRDEIKNNYCYINKIPLFRINYKSYNKLENKIKEAINWIRQQNMLKKSSLETF
;
A
#
# COMPACT_ATOMS: atom_id res chain seq x y z
N MET A 1 -39.65 -13.06 20.63
CA MET A 1 -38.49 -13.12 19.71
C MET A 1 -37.31 -12.49 20.42
N ALA A 2 -36.18 -13.21 20.54
CA ALA A 2 -34.98 -12.65 21.15
C ALA A 2 -34.54 -11.41 20.36
N LYS A 3 -34.44 -10.26 21.04
CA LYS A 3 -33.84 -9.05 20.48
C LYS A 3 -32.33 -9.26 20.52
N TYR A 4 -31.71 -9.39 19.34
CA TYR A 4 -30.25 -9.30 19.24
C TYR A 4 -29.78 -7.96 19.81
N THR A 5 -28.59 -7.94 20.37
CA THR A 5 -27.86 -6.71 20.69
C THR A 5 -27.13 -6.19 19.45
N LYS A 6 -26.72 -4.92 19.45
CA LYS A 6 -25.91 -4.34 18.36
C LYS A 6 -24.67 -5.19 18.05
N LYS A 7 -23.94 -5.62 19.08
CA LYS A 7 -22.72 -6.43 18.96
C LYS A 7 -22.99 -7.80 18.34
N GLU A 8 -24.11 -8.42 18.70
CA GLU A 8 -24.51 -9.70 18.11
C GLU A 8 -24.83 -9.54 16.62
N VAL A 9 -25.48 -8.44 16.23
CA VAL A 9 -25.74 -8.14 14.83
C VAL A 9 -24.45 -7.90 14.06
N GLU A 10 -23.50 -7.11 14.59
CA GLU A 10 -22.18 -6.91 13.97
C GLU A 10 -21.46 -8.25 13.74
N ARG A 11 -21.48 -9.14 14.73
CA ARG A 11 -20.88 -10.47 14.62
C ARG A 11 -21.59 -11.32 13.57
N LEU A 12 -22.93 -11.36 13.58
CA LEU A 12 -23.71 -12.09 12.59
C LEU A 12 -23.46 -11.62 11.17
N ILE A 13 -23.35 -10.30 10.94
CA ILE A 13 -23.05 -9.76 9.62
C ILE A 13 -21.69 -10.26 9.13
N LYS A 14 -20.65 -10.20 9.98
CA LYS A 14 -19.32 -10.72 9.63
C LYS A 14 -19.31 -12.22 9.36
N GLU A 15 -20.10 -13.00 10.10
CA GLU A 15 -20.25 -14.45 9.90
C GLU A 15 -20.99 -14.79 8.60
N ILE A 16 -21.98 -13.96 8.21
CA ILE A 16 -22.72 -14.14 6.95
C ILE A 16 -21.85 -13.75 5.75
N ASN A 17 -21.20 -12.59 5.82
CA ASN A 17 -20.33 -12.09 4.77
C ASN A 17 -19.36 -11.04 5.34
N SER A 18 -18.08 -11.40 5.42
CA SER A 18 -17.01 -10.54 5.95
C SER A 18 -16.72 -9.30 5.11
N ASP A 19 -17.19 -9.25 3.87
CA ASP A 19 -17.00 -8.10 2.97
C ASP A 19 -17.95 -6.94 3.31
N TYR A 20 -18.80 -7.11 4.31
CA TYR A 20 -19.74 -6.09 4.77
C TYR A 20 -19.48 -5.67 6.21
N GLU A 21 -19.62 -4.37 6.44
CA GLU A 21 -19.56 -3.76 7.76
C GLU A 21 -20.91 -3.14 8.12
N PHE A 22 -21.39 -3.41 9.33
CA PHE A 22 -22.56 -2.73 9.87
C PHE A 22 -22.17 -1.36 10.43
N THR A 23 -22.76 -0.29 9.90
CA THR A 23 -22.40 1.10 10.25
C THR A 23 -23.53 1.88 10.94
N GLY A 24 -24.67 1.22 11.20
CA GLY A 24 -25.87 1.86 11.76
C GLY A 24 -26.13 1.56 13.23
N GLU A 25 -27.32 1.97 13.69
CA GLU A 25 -27.91 1.52 14.94
C GLU A 25 -28.82 0.32 14.72
N TYR A 26 -28.83 -0.61 15.67
CA TYR A 26 -29.74 -1.74 15.62
C TYR A 26 -30.95 -1.47 16.51
N ILE A 27 -32.12 -1.40 15.90
CA ILE A 27 -33.38 -1.16 16.60
C ILE A 27 -34.13 -2.49 16.79
N ASN A 28 -34.37 -3.23 15.72
CA ASN A 28 -34.98 -4.56 15.72
C ASN A 28 -34.75 -5.29 14.37
N ASN A 29 -35.21 -6.54 14.26
CA ASN A 29 -35.04 -7.37 13.06
C ASN A 29 -35.83 -6.90 11.83
N ALA A 30 -36.88 -6.10 12.02
CA ALA A 30 -37.72 -5.57 10.95
C ALA A 30 -37.18 -4.24 10.41
N THR A 31 -36.41 -3.50 11.21
CA THR A 31 -35.75 -2.27 10.78
C THR A 31 -34.57 -2.60 9.84
N PRO A 32 -34.45 -1.92 8.69
CA PRO A 32 -33.30 -2.07 7.81
C PRO A 32 -31.98 -1.74 8.51
N LEU A 33 -30.97 -2.58 8.27
CA LEU A 33 -29.59 -2.35 8.66
C LEU A 33 -28.90 -1.51 7.59
N ARG A 34 -28.05 -0.57 8.02
CA ARG A 34 -27.09 0.12 7.14
C ARG A 34 -25.81 -0.70 7.06
N LEU A 35 -25.54 -1.23 5.87
CA LEU A 35 -24.42 -2.12 5.59
C LEU A 35 -23.51 -1.49 4.55
N ARG A 36 -22.23 -1.30 4.88
CA ARG A 36 -21.20 -0.80 3.97
C ARG A 36 -20.46 -1.98 3.34
N HIS A 37 -20.43 -2.05 2.02
CA HIS A 37 -19.62 -3.04 1.31
C HIS A 37 -18.16 -2.58 1.26
N ILE A 38 -17.26 -3.32 1.90
CA ILE A 38 -15.85 -2.94 2.09
C ILE A 38 -15.14 -2.78 0.75
N ILE A 39 -15.43 -3.64 -0.23
CA ILE A 39 -14.73 -3.64 -1.53
C ILE A 39 -15.04 -2.38 -2.35
N CYS A 40 -16.33 -2.04 -2.52
CA CYS A 40 -16.72 -0.90 -3.35
C CYS A 40 -16.91 0.40 -2.58
N GLY A 41 -17.03 0.33 -1.25
CA GLY A 41 -17.24 1.46 -0.35
C GLY A 41 -18.68 1.95 -0.24
N ASN A 42 -19.62 1.43 -1.04
CA ASN A 42 -21.01 1.88 -1.03
C ASN A 42 -21.81 1.28 0.13
N THR A 43 -22.79 2.04 0.61
CA THR A 43 -23.73 1.62 1.67
C THR A 43 -25.05 1.17 1.07
N ILE A 44 -25.61 0.09 1.60
CA ILE A 44 -26.93 -0.42 1.25
C ILE A 44 -27.79 -0.58 2.51
N GLU A 45 -29.11 -0.51 2.34
CA GLU A 45 -30.07 -0.75 3.42
C GLU A 45 -30.84 -2.06 3.20
N ARG A 46 -30.75 -2.98 4.16
CA ARG A 46 -31.40 -4.31 4.12
C ARG A 46 -31.76 -4.79 5.51
N THR A 47 -32.94 -5.39 5.68
CA THR A 47 -33.26 -6.10 6.93
C THR A 47 -32.34 -7.31 7.11
N LEU A 48 -32.14 -7.76 8.36
CA LEU A 48 -31.26 -8.89 8.67
C LEU A 48 -31.68 -10.17 7.91
N GLY A 49 -32.99 -10.45 7.85
CA GLY A 49 -33.51 -11.61 7.12
C GLY A 49 -33.27 -11.51 5.60
N ASN A 50 -33.38 -10.31 5.02
CA ASN A 50 -33.11 -10.13 3.60
C ASN A 50 -31.62 -10.29 3.29
N PHE A 51 -30.74 -9.70 4.11
CA PHE A 51 -29.29 -9.83 3.93
C PHE A 51 -28.82 -11.29 4.03
N LYS A 52 -29.39 -12.08 4.95
CA LYS A 52 -29.12 -13.53 5.01
C LYS A 52 -29.39 -14.25 3.69
N ARG A 53 -30.46 -13.86 2.98
CA ARG A 53 -30.89 -14.49 1.72
C ARG A 53 -30.16 -13.93 0.50
N THR A 54 -29.85 -12.64 0.47
CA THR A 54 -29.16 -11.99 -0.65
C THR A 54 -28.07 -11.05 -0.16
N GLN A 55 -26.83 -11.42 -0.47
CA GLN A 55 -25.63 -10.74 -0.02
C GLN A 55 -24.96 -9.95 -1.16
N LYS A 56 -25.64 -9.84 -2.31
CA LYS A 56 -25.10 -9.20 -3.51
C LYS A 56 -25.11 -7.68 -3.37
N CYS A 57 -23.99 -7.05 -3.69
CA CYS A 57 -23.91 -5.58 -3.76
C CYS A 57 -24.52 -5.08 -5.08
N PRO A 58 -25.67 -4.37 -5.08
CA PRO A 58 -26.28 -3.85 -6.30
C PRO A 58 -25.32 -2.90 -7.05
N HIS A 59 -24.56 -2.09 -6.34
CA HIS A 59 -23.56 -1.19 -6.93
C HIS A 59 -22.42 -1.93 -7.65
N CYS A 60 -22.13 -3.18 -7.28
CA CYS A 60 -21.15 -4.00 -7.98
C CYS A 60 -21.77 -4.80 -9.14
N GLN A 61 -23.06 -5.13 -9.03
CA GLN A 61 -23.78 -5.88 -10.08
C GLN A 61 -24.15 -5.02 -11.29
N ASP A 62 -24.39 -3.72 -11.12
CA ASP A 62 -24.85 -2.82 -12.18
C ASP A 62 -23.82 -2.53 -13.30
N GLY A 63 -22.75 -3.33 -13.43
CA GLY A 63 -21.80 -3.31 -14.56
C GLY A 63 -20.94 -2.06 -14.69
N ARG A 64 -21.26 -0.97 -13.97
CA ARG A 64 -20.49 0.28 -13.90
C ARG A 64 -19.31 0.14 -12.94
N ASN A 65 -18.62 -1.00 -13.01
CA ASN A 65 -17.61 -1.46 -12.05
C ASN A 65 -16.28 -0.68 -12.22
N LYS A 66 -16.34 0.65 -12.23
CA LYS A 66 -15.17 1.52 -12.32
C LYS A 66 -14.31 1.33 -11.07
N TRP A 67 -12.99 1.35 -11.28
CA TRP A 67 -12.02 1.46 -10.20
C TRP A 67 -12.29 2.73 -9.40
N ASN A 68 -12.17 2.63 -8.08
CA ASN A 68 -12.26 3.75 -7.15
C ASN A 68 -11.22 3.55 -6.04
N THR A 69 -10.99 4.57 -5.21
CA THR A 69 -9.99 4.52 -4.14
C THR A 69 -10.16 3.33 -3.20
N GLN A 70 -11.40 2.97 -2.86
CA GLN A 70 -11.66 1.86 -1.96
C GLN A 70 -11.30 0.50 -2.58
N LYS A 71 -11.64 0.29 -3.85
CA LYS A 71 -11.23 -0.92 -4.59
C LYS A 71 -9.73 -1.02 -4.74
N VAL A 72 -9.06 0.09 -5.07
CA VAL A 72 -7.60 0.13 -5.17
C VAL A 72 -6.96 -0.20 -3.83
N LYS A 73 -7.50 0.33 -2.72
CA LYS A 73 -7.04 0.00 -1.37
C LYS A 73 -7.17 -1.49 -1.06
N VAL A 74 -8.34 -2.09 -1.28
CA VAL A 74 -8.57 -3.53 -1.03
C VAL A 74 -7.71 -4.40 -1.94
N TYR A 75 -7.54 -4.00 -3.20
CA TYR A 75 -6.67 -4.70 -4.13
C TYR A 75 -5.22 -4.70 -3.65
N ILE A 76 -4.67 -3.54 -3.28
CA ILE A 76 -3.31 -3.45 -2.73
C ILE A 76 -3.16 -4.30 -1.48
N ASP A 77 -4.11 -4.21 -0.56
CA ASP A 77 -4.10 -4.97 0.70
C ASP A 77 -4.07 -6.49 0.44
N ASN A 78 -4.89 -6.99 -0.48
CA ASN A 78 -4.94 -8.40 -0.83
C ASN A 78 -3.68 -8.88 -1.58
N GLU A 79 -3.23 -8.13 -2.59
CA GLU A 79 -2.07 -8.51 -3.42
C GLU A 79 -0.76 -8.44 -2.64
N THR A 80 -0.67 -7.53 -1.67
CA THR A 80 0.52 -7.37 -0.82
C THR A 80 0.38 -8.05 0.54
N ASN A 81 -0.72 -8.78 0.76
CA ASN A 81 -1.04 -9.42 2.04
C ASN A 81 -0.90 -8.49 3.25
N GLY A 82 -1.33 -7.23 3.09
CA GLY A 82 -1.29 -6.20 4.12
C GLY A 82 0.07 -5.55 4.35
N GLU A 83 1.09 -5.78 3.51
CA GLU A 83 2.38 -5.09 3.63
C GLU A 83 2.30 -3.61 3.26
N TYR A 84 1.44 -3.26 2.29
CA TYR A 84 1.31 -1.89 1.79
C TYR A 84 -0.09 -1.30 1.99
N SER A 85 -0.12 -0.01 2.34
CA SER A 85 -1.35 0.79 2.43
C SER A 85 -1.40 1.90 1.38
N LEU A 86 -2.55 2.08 0.74
CA LEU A 86 -2.81 3.25 -0.11
C LEU A 86 -2.86 4.54 0.73
N VAL A 87 -2.07 5.55 0.34
CA VAL A 87 -1.99 6.87 1.00
C VAL A 87 -2.75 7.95 0.23
N SER A 88 -2.71 7.91 -1.10
CA SER A 88 -3.38 8.91 -1.95
C SER A 88 -4.72 8.42 -2.50
N GLU A 89 -5.63 9.34 -2.79
CA GLU A 89 -6.87 9.02 -3.50
C GLU A 89 -6.62 8.60 -4.96
N TYR A 90 -7.29 7.54 -5.41
CA TYR A 90 -7.31 7.16 -6.82
C TYR A 90 -8.31 8.03 -7.60
N LYS A 91 -7.84 8.66 -8.67
CA LYS A 91 -8.69 9.50 -9.54
C LYS A 91 -9.05 8.79 -10.84
N HIS A 92 -8.05 8.28 -11.57
CA HIS A 92 -8.22 7.56 -12.84
C HIS A 92 -6.91 6.85 -13.22
N PHE A 93 -6.98 5.93 -14.19
CA PHE A 93 -5.88 5.04 -14.57
C PHE A 93 -4.57 5.74 -15.01
N LYS A 94 -4.66 6.98 -15.51
CA LYS A 94 -3.47 7.77 -15.91
C LYS A 94 -2.76 8.50 -14.76
N LYS A 95 -3.32 8.48 -13.54
CA LYS A 95 -2.76 9.22 -12.40
C LYS A 95 -2.07 8.23 -11.47
N TYR A 96 -0.84 8.56 -11.10
CA TYR A 96 -0.09 7.80 -10.11
C TYR A 96 -0.79 7.81 -8.75
N ILE A 97 -0.63 6.72 -8.01
CA ILE A 97 -1.06 6.56 -6.63
C ILE A 97 0.17 6.41 -5.74
N VAL A 98 0.05 6.86 -4.49
CA VAL A 98 1.09 6.75 -3.46
C VAL A 98 0.70 5.64 -2.50
N VAL A 99 1.59 4.69 -2.30
CA VAL A 99 1.46 3.60 -1.32
C VAL A 99 2.58 3.70 -0.29
N ARG A 100 2.34 3.23 0.93
CA ARG A 100 3.34 3.14 2.00
C ARG A 100 3.51 1.68 2.41
N HIS A 101 4.74 1.26 2.71
CA HIS A 101 4.96 0.02 3.45
C HIS A 101 4.57 0.25 4.92
N ASN A 102 3.84 -0.69 5.52
CA ASN A 102 3.29 -0.52 6.87
C ASN A 102 4.37 -0.51 7.96
N ASP A 103 5.47 -1.24 7.77
CA ASP A 103 6.60 -1.28 8.72
C ASP A 103 7.65 -0.16 8.50
N CYS A 104 7.46 0.71 7.51
CA CYS A 104 8.40 1.80 7.23
C CYS A 104 7.94 3.09 7.90
N ILE A 105 8.36 3.31 9.16
CA ILE A 105 7.94 4.45 9.99
C ILE A 105 9.15 5.25 10.49
N ASP A 106 9.26 6.51 10.07
CA ASP A 106 9.83 7.64 10.84
C ASP A 106 8.84 8.82 10.73
N LYS A 107 8.99 9.89 11.53
CA LYS A 107 8.06 11.00 11.82
C LYS A 107 7.29 11.62 10.62
N SER A 108 7.67 11.31 9.38
CA SER A 108 6.81 11.30 8.18
C SER A 108 7.41 10.34 7.14
N THR A 109 6.60 9.89 6.17
CA THR A 109 7.01 8.96 5.08
C THR A 109 8.33 9.39 4.43
N LEU A 110 9.31 8.49 4.38
CA LEU A 110 10.55 8.72 3.62
C LEU A 110 10.41 8.11 2.22
N PRO A 111 10.00 8.88 1.21
CA PRO A 111 9.94 8.38 -0.16
C PRO A 111 11.37 8.06 -0.65
N PHE A 112 11.46 7.00 -1.46
CA PHE A 112 12.61 6.77 -2.32
C PHE A 112 12.42 7.54 -3.63
N ASP A 113 13.53 7.97 -4.27
CA ASP A 113 13.44 8.77 -5.50
C ASP A 113 12.88 7.96 -6.67
N PHE A 114 13.28 6.69 -6.81
CA PHE A 114 12.72 5.78 -7.80
C PHE A 114 12.57 4.35 -7.28
N ALA A 115 11.58 3.63 -7.82
CA ALA A 115 11.41 2.19 -7.63
C ALA A 115 11.44 1.48 -8.98
N ILE A 116 12.14 0.34 -9.05
CA ILE A 116 12.15 -0.54 -10.20
C ILE A 116 11.15 -1.66 -9.96
N ILE A 117 10.19 -1.79 -10.88
CA ILE A 117 9.12 -2.78 -10.82
C ILE A 117 9.30 -3.75 -11.98
N ASP A 118 9.20 -5.04 -11.71
CA ASP A 118 9.23 -6.13 -12.69
C ASP A 118 8.15 -7.15 -12.33
N GLU A 119 7.37 -7.58 -13.33
CA GLU A 119 6.21 -8.49 -13.14
C GLU A 119 5.25 -8.09 -12.01
N GLY A 120 5.14 -6.79 -11.72
CA GLY A 120 4.28 -6.24 -10.65
C GLY A 120 4.92 -6.20 -9.27
N ALA A 121 6.14 -6.72 -9.09
CA ALA A 121 6.88 -6.68 -7.83
C ALA A 121 7.99 -5.62 -7.86
N VAL A 122 8.24 -4.96 -6.72
CA VAL A 122 9.39 -4.06 -6.56
C VAL A 122 10.66 -4.90 -6.46
N ILE A 123 11.51 -4.80 -7.47
CA ILE A 123 12.76 -5.57 -7.55
C ILE A 123 13.98 -4.77 -7.09
N GLY A 124 13.86 -3.47 -6.91
CA GLY A 124 14.90 -2.62 -6.32
C GLY A 124 14.51 -1.15 -6.22
N LEU A 125 15.27 -0.40 -5.42
CA LEU A 125 15.03 1.01 -5.11
C LEU A 125 16.25 1.85 -5.51
N ILE A 126 16.03 3.11 -5.85
CA ILE A 126 17.08 4.06 -6.22
C ILE A 126 16.93 5.34 -5.38
N GLU A 127 18.06 5.82 -4.84
CA GLU A 127 18.18 7.13 -4.19
C GLU A 127 19.11 8.03 -5.01
N TYR A 128 18.76 9.29 -5.18
CA TYR A 128 19.60 10.33 -5.75
C TYR A 128 20.17 11.19 -4.61
N ASP A 129 21.41 10.90 -4.23
CA ASP A 129 22.09 11.62 -3.17
C ASP A 129 22.58 12.97 -3.68
N GLY A 130 21.75 14.00 -3.48
CA GLY A 130 22.05 15.40 -3.75
C GLY A 130 23.30 15.92 -3.01
N ILE A 131 23.84 17.08 -3.41
CA ILE A 131 24.98 17.73 -2.73
C ILE A 131 24.71 18.01 -1.24
N GLN A 132 23.44 18.07 -0.86
CA GLN A 132 22.95 18.28 0.49
C GLN A 132 23.22 17.07 1.42
N HIS A 133 23.35 15.85 0.89
CA HIS A 133 23.84 14.70 1.68
C HIS A 133 25.30 14.83 2.09
N PHE A 134 26.08 15.64 1.35
CA PHE A 134 27.51 15.84 1.60
C PHE A 134 27.80 17.13 2.37
N ARG A 135 26.96 18.17 2.24
CA ARG A 135 27.20 19.51 2.80
C ARG A 135 26.09 20.06 3.70
N GLY A 136 24.97 19.35 3.87
CA GLY A 136 23.80 19.84 4.60
C GLY A 136 23.05 20.96 3.86
N TRP A 137 22.01 21.52 4.49
CA TRP A 137 21.36 22.77 4.09
C TRP A 137 22.03 23.95 4.82
N GLY A 138 23.07 24.54 4.23
CA GLY A 138 23.79 25.66 4.84
C GLY A 138 24.69 25.26 6.03
N ASN A 139 25.04 26.22 6.90
CA ASN A 139 26.03 26.06 7.99
C ASN A 139 25.52 25.31 9.24
N ASN A 140 24.37 24.63 9.17
CA ASN A 140 23.72 24.07 10.36
C ASN A 140 24.03 22.56 10.51
N LYS A 141 24.70 22.18 11.62
CA LYS A 141 25.13 20.80 11.89
C LYS A 141 23.97 19.83 12.17
N ASP A 142 22.85 20.32 12.68
CA ASP A 142 21.69 19.49 13.02
C ASP A 142 20.99 18.92 11.77
N ASP A 143 21.06 19.64 10.65
CA ASP A 143 20.49 19.18 9.38
C ASP A 143 21.26 17.99 8.81
N LEU A 144 22.59 17.98 8.94
CA LEU A 144 23.44 16.88 8.46
C LEU A 144 23.22 15.57 9.25
N LEU A 145 23.09 15.66 10.58
CA LEU A 145 22.80 14.50 11.43
C LEU A 145 21.43 13.90 11.12
N SER A 146 20.43 14.74 10.83
CA SER A 146 19.09 14.27 10.46
C SER A 146 19.08 13.59 9.08
N ILE A 147 19.85 14.10 8.12
CA ILE A 147 20.01 13.50 6.79
C ILE A 147 20.71 12.14 6.90
N GLN A 148 21.82 12.06 7.66
CA GLN A 148 22.54 10.81 7.90
C GLN A 148 21.67 9.76 8.59
N LYS A 149 20.86 10.17 9.57
CA LYS A 149 19.93 9.26 10.27
C LYS A 149 18.86 8.72 9.33
N ARG A 150 18.33 9.55 8.43
CA ARG A 150 17.34 9.12 7.42
C ARG A 150 17.96 8.16 6.40
N ASP A 151 19.20 8.40 5.99
CA ASP A 151 19.94 7.51 5.10
C ASP A 151 20.17 6.14 5.72
N GLU A 152 20.53 6.12 7.02
CA GLU A 152 20.72 4.88 7.77
C GLU A 152 19.42 4.08 7.87
N ILE A 153 18.29 4.73 8.15
CA ILE A 153 16.97 4.10 8.18
C ILE A 153 16.62 3.47 6.82
N LYS A 154 16.84 4.20 5.71
CA LYS A 154 16.60 3.70 4.35
C LYS A 154 17.50 2.51 4.00
N ASN A 155 18.78 2.59 4.35
CA ASN A 155 19.74 1.50 4.13
C ASN A 155 19.34 0.24 4.91
N ASN A 156 19.00 0.39 6.20
CA ASN A 156 18.59 -0.71 7.06
C ASN A 156 17.30 -1.37 6.57
N TYR A 157 16.32 -0.57 6.14
CA TYR A 157 15.09 -1.08 5.54
C TYR A 157 15.38 -1.96 4.31
N CYS A 158 16.21 -1.48 3.39
CA CYS A 158 16.55 -2.23 2.18
C CYS A 158 17.35 -3.50 2.51
N TYR A 159 18.27 -3.43 3.48
CA TYR A 159 19.04 -4.57 3.95
C TYR A 159 18.16 -5.67 4.57
N ILE A 160 17.28 -5.31 5.51
CA ILE A 160 16.39 -6.26 6.22
C ILE A 160 15.43 -6.93 5.23
N ASN A 161 14.81 -6.14 4.35
CA ASN A 161 13.86 -6.64 3.35
C ASN A 161 14.53 -7.29 2.15
N LYS A 162 15.87 -7.37 2.14
CA LYS A 162 16.66 -7.91 1.02
C LYS A 162 16.33 -7.22 -0.30
N ILE A 163 15.99 -5.94 -0.28
CA ILE A 163 15.71 -5.13 -1.47
C ILE A 163 17.03 -4.50 -1.93
N PRO A 164 17.47 -4.71 -3.18
CA PRO A 164 18.62 -4.01 -3.74
C PRO A 164 18.37 -2.49 -3.74
N LEU A 165 19.24 -1.73 -3.09
CA LEU A 165 19.23 -0.27 -3.08
C LEU A 165 20.43 0.26 -3.89
N PHE A 166 20.16 1.09 -4.89
CA PHE A 166 21.20 1.71 -5.72
C PHE A 166 21.23 3.23 -5.50
N ARG A 167 22.36 3.78 -5.05
CA ARG A 167 22.50 5.23 -4.80
C ARG A 167 23.25 5.92 -5.93
N ILE A 168 22.67 7.00 -6.46
CA ILE A 168 23.25 7.82 -7.52
C ILE A 168 23.77 9.13 -6.92
N ASN A 169 25.08 9.35 -7.01
CA ASN A 169 25.70 10.58 -6.52
C ASN A 169 25.43 11.78 -7.45
N TYR A 170 25.10 12.93 -6.86
CA TYR A 170 24.82 14.19 -7.58
C TYR A 170 25.87 14.64 -8.61
N LYS A 171 27.15 14.27 -8.42
CA LYS A 171 28.23 14.61 -9.38
C LYS A 171 28.05 13.91 -10.73
N SER A 172 27.10 12.99 -10.85
CA SER A 172 26.86 12.17 -12.04
C SER A 172 25.75 12.72 -12.95
N TYR A 173 25.28 13.96 -12.74
CA TYR A 173 24.12 14.53 -13.43
C TYR A 173 24.17 14.38 -14.97
N ASN A 174 25.33 14.66 -15.59
CA ASN A 174 25.53 14.54 -17.05
C ASN A 174 25.52 13.08 -17.57
N LYS A 175 25.37 12.09 -16.69
CA LYS A 175 25.35 10.65 -17.00
C LYS A 175 24.18 9.92 -16.32
N LEU A 176 23.16 10.65 -15.88
CA LEU A 176 22.05 10.09 -15.11
C LEU A 176 21.35 8.94 -15.84
N GLU A 177 21.10 9.07 -17.14
CA GLU A 177 20.49 8.02 -17.94
C GLU A 177 21.33 6.73 -17.95
N ASN A 178 22.65 6.86 -18.10
CA ASN A 178 23.57 5.72 -18.07
C ASN A 178 23.64 5.09 -16.68
N LYS A 179 23.59 5.91 -15.62
CA LYS A 179 23.57 5.44 -14.23
C LYS A 179 22.28 4.70 -13.88
N ILE A 180 21.14 5.14 -14.40
CA ILE A 180 19.88 4.42 -14.26
C ILE A 180 19.95 3.08 -15.00
N LYS A 181 20.50 3.02 -16.21
CA LYS A 181 20.71 1.76 -16.93
C LYS A 181 21.65 0.81 -16.17
N GLU A 182 22.75 1.32 -15.62
CA GLU A 182 23.64 0.56 -14.74
C GLU A 182 22.91 0.04 -13.50
N ALA A 183 22.08 0.87 -12.85
CA ALA A 183 21.28 0.50 -11.69
C ALA A 183 20.33 -0.64 -12.01
N ILE A 184 19.57 -0.54 -13.11
CA ILE A 184 18.65 -1.60 -13.55
C ILE A 184 19.39 -2.92 -13.77
N ASN A 185 20.52 -2.88 -14.47
CA ASN A 185 21.31 -4.07 -14.76
C ASN A 185 21.89 -4.69 -13.48
N TRP A 186 22.42 -3.87 -12.58
CA TRP A 186 22.94 -4.34 -11.29
C TRP A 186 21.84 -4.98 -10.43
N ILE A 187 20.68 -4.32 -10.32
CA ILE A 187 19.53 -4.83 -9.56
C ILE A 187 19.07 -6.18 -10.11
N ARG A 188 18.98 -6.33 -11.44
CA ARG A 188 18.65 -7.61 -12.09
C ARG A 188 19.69 -8.69 -11.78
N GLN A 189 20.98 -8.39 -11.84
CA GLN A 189 22.04 -9.34 -11.50
C GLN A 189 21.96 -9.79 -10.03
N GLN A 190 21.74 -8.88 -9.09
CA GLN A 190 21.58 -9.21 -7.67
C GLN A 190 20.40 -10.15 -7.43
N ASN A 191 19.30 -9.97 -8.16
CA ASN A 191 18.13 -10.83 -8.05
C ASN A 191 18.31 -12.19 -8.74
N MET A 192 19.08 -12.27 -9.83
CA MET A 192 19.46 -13.54 -10.45
C MET A 192 20.35 -14.38 -9.53
N LEU A 193 21.34 -13.76 -8.87
CA LEU A 193 22.20 -14.44 -7.90
C LEU A 193 21.40 -15.00 -6.71
N LYS A 194 20.41 -14.25 -6.20
CA LYS A 194 19.50 -14.71 -5.15
C LYS A 194 18.67 -15.92 -5.56
N LYS A 195 18.14 -15.95 -6.79
CA LYS A 195 17.39 -17.11 -7.31
C LYS A 195 18.28 -18.35 -7.39
N SER A 196 19.53 -18.22 -7.88
CA SER A 196 20.46 -19.35 -7.98
C SER A 196 20.88 -19.95 -6.62
N SER A 197 20.92 -19.13 -5.56
CA SER A 197 21.22 -19.60 -4.19
C SER A 197 20.04 -20.29 -3.47
N LEU A 198 18.82 -20.18 -4.02
CA LEU A 198 17.62 -20.84 -3.48
C LEU A 198 17.34 -22.19 -4.15
N GLU A 199 17.92 -22.45 -5.32
CA GLU A 199 17.77 -23.71 -6.07
C GLU A 199 18.85 -24.76 -5.73
N THR A 200 19.70 -24.50 -4.74
CA THR A 200 20.82 -25.39 -4.33
C THR A 200 20.56 -26.20 -3.06
N PHE A 201 19.30 -26.33 -2.62
CA PHE A 201 18.90 -27.18 -1.48
C PHE A 201 17.74 -28.12 -1.84
#